data_AF-A0A6B1GST1-F1
#
_entry.id   AF-A0A6B1GST1-F1
#
_cell.length_a   1.000
_cell.length_b   1.000
_cell.length_c   1.000
_cell.angle_alpha   90.00
_cell.angle_beta   90.00
_cell.angle_gamma   90.00
#
_symmetry.space_group_name_H-M   'P 1'
#
loop_
_entity.id
_entity.type
_entity.pdbx_description
1 polymer ?
#
loop_
_entity_poly.entity_id
_entity_poly.type
_entity_poly.pdbx_seq_one_letter_code
_entity_poly.pdbx_strand_id
1 'polypeptide(L)'
;MIWRALLLAASAAVPGAIAQENVDSQPRPVDVVEEEIQVLGKLPGPPLWKVTRGDHVLWILGTPELVPDGLRWQSDSIEHVLAQSSEYLTSRAVTVRASNPVRVVRGLRQFRRARRIPDRGTLDDLLPEDLYQLFSETRLRYAPKQDDLERLRPNVAAKELFDSAAQSAGLERWHTIHRAIEKSARKHRVKEVRTVLSKRFKDSTDLLDEMEEMSAGAEQTCLQARLQGLDAQLEAHARLAAAWAVGDLASLRAHPGDPSTEACDPRRLAPDPEEMSQMESRSWELWLENAERALTDNDSTFAILPLKDLLRPDGPLSQFRERGYEVVEPDETPPERQQG
;
A
#
# COMPACT_ATOMS: atom_id res chain seq x y z
N MET A 1 59.13 6.18 -24.14
CA MET A 1 60.12 5.08 -24.24
C MET A 1 59.35 3.77 -24.39
N ILE A 2 58.74 3.46 -25.54
CA ILE A 2 59.20 2.59 -26.66
C ILE A 2 60.21 1.48 -26.28
N TRP A 3 59.79 0.21 -26.40
CA TRP A 3 60.47 -0.95 -27.05
C TRP A 3 59.62 -2.24 -26.82
N ARG A 4 59.01 -2.85 -27.87
CA ARG A 4 59.51 -3.95 -28.76
C ARG A 4 59.93 -5.22 -27.97
N ALA A 5 59.17 -6.33 -27.98
CA ALA A 5 58.93 -7.35 -29.03
C ALA A 5 59.85 -8.58 -28.89
N LEU A 6 59.29 -9.82 -28.83
CA LEU A 6 59.67 -10.97 -29.68
C LEU A 6 58.94 -12.28 -29.32
N LEU A 7 58.50 -12.96 -30.39
CA LEU A 7 57.89 -14.28 -30.51
C LEU A 7 58.90 -15.42 -30.37
N LEU A 8 58.42 -16.62 -30.04
CA LEU A 8 59.04 -17.89 -30.46
C LEU A 8 57.95 -18.91 -30.81
N ALA A 9 58.05 -19.40 -32.05
CA ALA A 9 57.22 -20.40 -32.69
C ALA A 9 57.83 -21.81 -32.56
N ALA A 10 57.01 -22.85 -32.67
CA ALA A 10 57.47 -24.16 -33.13
C ALA A 10 56.37 -24.85 -33.94
N SER A 11 56.70 -25.16 -35.20
CA SER A 11 55.89 -25.86 -36.20
C SER A 11 56.34 -27.32 -36.35
N ALA A 12 55.42 -28.21 -36.71
CA ALA A 12 55.61 -29.44 -37.51
C ALA A 12 54.22 -30.06 -37.79
N ALA A 13 53.86 -30.72 -38.89
CA ALA A 13 54.36 -30.87 -40.25
C ALA A 13 53.24 -31.62 -41.05
N VAL A 14 52.77 -31.02 -42.16
CA VAL A 14 52.50 -31.52 -43.56
C VAL A 14 51.95 -32.96 -43.83
N PRO A 15 51.50 -33.32 -45.07
CA PRO A 15 50.29 -33.00 -45.86
C PRO A 15 49.39 -34.23 -46.18
N GLY A 16 48.19 -34.01 -46.70
CA GLY A 16 47.46 -35.03 -47.46
C GLY A 16 46.34 -34.43 -48.29
N ALA A 17 46.63 -34.13 -49.56
CA ALA A 17 45.60 -33.81 -50.56
C ALA A 17 45.23 -35.09 -51.30
N ILE A 18 43.97 -35.52 -51.19
CA ILE A 18 43.30 -36.34 -52.19
C ILE A 18 41.96 -35.68 -52.45
N ALA A 19 41.78 -35.18 -53.67
CA ALA A 19 40.48 -34.83 -54.21
C ALA A 19 39.78 -36.15 -54.61
N GLN A 20 38.60 -36.39 -54.05
CA GLN A 20 37.62 -37.32 -54.62
C GLN A 20 36.29 -36.59 -54.81
N GLU A 21 35.76 -36.83 -55.99
CA GLU A 21 34.57 -36.26 -56.60
C GLU A 21 33.30 -36.99 -56.12
N ASN A 22 32.21 -36.22 -56.04
CA ASN A 22 30.79 -36.55 -56.26
C ASN A 22 29.79 -36.36 -55.10
N VAL A 23 28.96 -35.33 -55.34
CA VAL A 23 27.50 -35.32 -55.40
C VAL A 23 26.70 -35.70 -54.15
N ASP A 24 25.92 -34.68 -53.76
CA ASP A 24 24.67 -34.70 -53.01
C ASP A 24 24.75 -34.86 -51.49
N SER A 25 24.68 -33.71 -50.81
CA SER A 25 24.11 -33.55 -49.48
C SER A 25 23.87 -32.05 -49.28
N GLN A 26 22.70 -31.57 -49.72
CA GLN A 26 22.22 -30.24 -49.36
C GLN A 26 22.26 -30.08 -47.82
N PRO A 27 22.75 -28.95 -47.29
CA PRO A 27 22.67 -28.67 -45.87
C PRO A 27 21.19 -28.47 -45.48
N ARG A 28 20.71 -29.25 -44.51
CA ARG A 28 19.44 -28.98 -43.83
C ARG A 28 19.49 -27.55 -43.29
N PRO A 29 18.43 -26.74 -43.46
CA PRO A 29 18.32 -25.49 -42.76
C PRO A 29 18.39 -25.80 -41.26
N VAL A 30 19.36 -25.19 -40.60
CA VAL A 30 19.32 -25.04 -39.15
C VAL A 30 18.07 -24.21 -38.87
N ASP A 31 17.10 -24.79 -38.18
CA ASP A 31 15.99 -24.04 -37.62
C ASP A 31 16.60 -22.95 -36.75
N VAL A 32 16.67 -21.75 -37.32
CA VAL A 32 16.79 -20.52 -36.56
C VAL A 32 15.49 -20.47 -35.80
N VAL A 33 15.52 -20.92 -34.55
CA VAL A 33 14.54 -20.50 -33.56
C VAL A 33 14.67 -18.98 -33.57
N GLU A 34 13.76 -18.33 -34.30
CA GLU A 34 13.40 -16.95 -34.06
C GLU A 34 13.01 -16.93 -32.59
N GLU A 35 13.97 -16.58 -31.73
CA GLU A 35 13.67 -16.02 -30.43
C GLU A 35 12.85 -14.77 -30.76
N GLU A 36 11.55 -14.99 -30.83
CA GLU A 36 10.52 -13.99 -30.74
C GLU A 36 11.01 -13.04 -29.66
N ILE A 37 11.42 -11.86 -30.12
CA ILE A 37 11.75 -10.74 -29.27
C ILE A 37 10.47 -10.54 -28.46
N GLN A 38 10.45 -11.10 -27.25
CA GLN A 38 9.49 -10.71 -26.23
C GLN A 38 9.79 -9.24 -26.02
N VAL A 39 9.09 -8.42 -26.79
CA VAL A 39 8.80 -7.05 -26.42
C VAL A 39 8.29 -7.21 -25.00
N LEU A 40 9.12 -6.81 -24.03
CA LEU A 40 8.68 -6.61 -22.66
C LEU A 40 7.54 -5.61 -22.79
N GLY A 41 6.33 -6.14 -22.94
CA GLY A 41 5.11 -5.37 -22.96
C GLY A 41 5.18 -4.52 -21.72
N LYS A 42 4.90 -3.22 -21.89
CA LYS A 42 4.81 -2.26 -20.79
C LYS A 42 4.12 -2.98 -19.63
N LEU A 43 4.85 -3.27 -18.54
CA LEU A 43 4.30 -4.07 -17.43
C LEU A 43 2.94 -3.48 -17.06
N PRO A 44 1.90 -4.28 -16.82
CA PRO A 44 0.62 -3.71 -16.44
C PRO A 44 0.85 -2.78 -15.25
N GLY A 45 0.36 -1.54 -15.32
CA GLY A 45 0.44 -0.62 -14.19
C GLY A 45 -0.36 -1.16 -13.00
N PRO A 46 -0.42 -0.42 -11.89
CA PRO A 46 -1.17 -0.87 -10.73
C PRO A 46 -2.62 -1.25 -11.07
N PRO A 47 -3.13 -2.32 -10.43
CA PRO A 47 -4.43 -2.88 -10.78
C PRO A 47 -5.57 -1.89 -10.51
N LEU A 48 -6.50 -1.81 -11.46
CA LEU A 48 -7.72 -1.01 -11.39
C LEU A 48 -8.94 -1.91 -11.48
N TRP A 49 -9.75 -1.91 -10.42
CA TRP A 49 -11.03 -2.61 -10.41
C TRP A 49 -12.08 -1.73 -11.06
N LYS A 50 -12.93 -2.34 -11.88
CA LYS A 50 -14.00 -1.63 -12.58
C LYS A 50 -15.34 -2.05 -11.99
N VAL A 51 -16.13 -1.08 -11.56
CA VAL A 51 -17.52 -1.29 -11.15
C VAL A 51 -18.41 -0.56 -12.15
N THR A 52 -19.39 -1.25 -12.74
CA THR A 52 -20.25 -0.71 -13.79
C THR A 52 -21.72 -0.70 -13.36
N ARG A 53 -22.43 0.36 -13.79
CA ARG A 53 -23.89 0.44 -13.77
C ARG A 53 -24.39 1.04 -15.08
N GLY A 54 -24.83 0.19 -16.00
CA GLY A 54 -25.14 0.64 -17.36
C GLY A 54 -23.90 1.22 -18.03
N ASP A 55 -23.97 2.47 -18.49
CA ASP A 55 -22.85 3.16 -19.12
C ASP A 55 -21.94 3.90 -18.11
N HIS A 56 -22.29 3.90 -16.82
CA HIS A 56 -21.50 4.54 -15.76
C HIS A 56 -20.42 3.61 -15.22
N VAL A 57 -19.23 4.15 -14.99
CA VAL A 57 -18.09 3.40 -14.46
C VAL A 57 -17.46 4.06 -13.24
N LEU A 58 -17.15 3.24 -12.23
CA LEU A 58 -16.29 3.57 -11.11
C LEU A 58 -15.01 2.73 -11.22
N TRP A 59 -13.87 3.41 -11.32
CA TRP A 59 -12.55 2.81 -11.28
C TRP A 59 -11.98 2.92 -9.88
N ILE A 60 -11.57 1.81 -9.28
CA ILE A 60 -11.01 1.77 -7.93
C ILE A 60 -9.56 1.34 -8.00
N LEU A 61 -8.66 2.18 -7.50
CA LEU A 61 -7.26 1.84 -7.28
C LEU A 61 -7.07 1.34 -5.84
N GLY A 62 -6.70 0.06 -5.71
CA GLY A 62 -6.21 -0.49 -4.45
C GLY A 62 -4.79 0.00 -4.16
N THR A 63 -4.50 0.54 -2.97
CA THR A 63 -3.15 0.99 -2.59
C THR A 63 -2.56 0.15 -1.44
N PRO A 64 -1.28 -0.26 -1.51
CA PRO A 64 -0.61 -0.95 -0.40
C PRO A 64 -0.36 0.02 0.78
N GLU A 65 -0.08 -0.50 1.98
CA GLU A 65 0.25 0.34 3.15
C GLU A 65 1.63 1.01 3.01
N LEU A 66 2.62 0.22 2.58
CA LEU A 66 3.99 0.64 2.34
C LEU A 66 4.36 0.46 0.86
N VAL A 67 5.27 1.29 0.39
CA VAL A 67 5.86 1.24 -0.94
C VAL A 67 7.35 1.56 -0.89
N PRO A 68 8.17 1.06 -1.83
CA PRO A 68 9.55 1.48 -1.95
C PRO A 68 9.69 3.00 -2.11
N ASP A 69 10.72 3.56 -1.49
CA ASP A 69 11.10 4.96 -1.63
C ASP A 69 11.35 5.28 -3.11
N GLY A 70 10.70 6.33 -3.59
CA GLY A 70 10.86 6.76 -4.98
C GLY A 70 10.31 5.74 -6.00
N LEU A 71 9.39 4.86 -5.58
CA LEU A 71 8.73 3.90 -6.46
C LEU A 71 8.28 4.56 -7.77
N ARG A 72 8.86 4.09 -8.87
CA ARG A 72 8.38 4.38 -10.22
C ARG A 72 7.34 3.34 -10.57
N TRP A 73 6.07 3.74 -10.52
CA TRP A 73 4.94 2.93 -10.96
C TRP A 73 4.41 3.49 -12.28
N GLN A 74 3.82 2.63 -13.10
CA GLN A 74 3.24 3.07 -14.37
C GLN A 74 1.94 3.81 -14.12
N SER A 75 2.05 5.14 -14.08
CA SER A 75 0.91 6.01 -13.80
C SER A 75 0.07 6.35 -15.02
N ASP A 76 0.51 6.03 -16.24
CA ASP A 76 -0.16 6.50 -17.46
C ASP A 76 -1.61 6.01 -17.56
N SER A 77 -1.88 4.76 -17.22
CA SER A 77 -3.25 4.21 -17.23
C SER A 77 -4.12 4.89 -16.17
N ILE A 78 -3.58 5.13 -14.97
CA ILE A 78 -4.27 5.78 -13.87
C ILE A 78 -4.50 7.26 -14.16
N GLU A 79 -3.52 7.96 -14.73
CA GLU A 79 -3.65 9.36 -15.15
C GLU A 79 -4.67 9.48 -16.27
N HIS A 80 -4.70 8.55 -17.23
CA HIS A 80 -5.69 8.54 -18.30
C HIS A 80 -7.11 8.36 -17.77
N VAL A 81 -7.33 7.36 -16.92
CA VAL A 81 -8.64 7.11 -16.29
C VAL A 81 -9.07 8.29 -15.42
N LEU A 82 -8.16 8.83 -14.61
CA LEU A 82 -8.44 9.98 -13.76
C LEU A 82 -8.77 11.22 -14.60
N ALA A 83 -8.09 11.45 -15.72
CA ALA A 83 -8.37 12.57 -16.61
C ALA A 83 -9.75 12.49 -17.29
N GLN A 84 -10.31 11.28 -17.42
CA GLN A 84 -11.66 11.04 -17.93
C GLN A 84 -12.73 11.05 -16.84
N SER A 85 -12.33 11.08 -15.57
CA SER A 85 -13.25 11.02 -14.43
C SER A 85 -13.77 12.41 -14.06
N SER A 86 -15.07 12.50 -13.76
CA SER A 86 -15.68 13.73 -13.24
C SER A 86 -15.37 13.95 -11.77
N GLU A 87 -15.34 12.86 -10.99
CA GLU A 87 -15.09 12.88 -9.55
C GLU A 87 -13.97 11.91 -9.16
N TYR A 88 -13.24 12.30 -8.11
CA TYR A 88 -12.23 11.50 -7.43
C TYR A 88 -12.66 11.28 -5.98
N LEU A 89 -12.99 10.05 -5.61
CA LEU A 89 -13.35 9.67 -4.26
C LEU A 89 -12.09 9.30 -3.47
N THR A 90 -11.83 10.03 -2.39
CA THR A 90 -10.73 9.67 -1.48
C THR A 90 -11.10 8.43 -0.67
N SER A 91 -10.09 7.75 -0.11
CA SER A 91 -10.31 6.79 0.96
C SER A 91 -11.02 7.47 2.15
N ARG A 92 -11.64 6.63 2.99
CA ARG A 92 -12.25 7.03 4.26
C ARG A 92 -11.21 7.64 5.18
N ALA A 93 -11.62 8.67 5.92
CA ALA A 93 -10.85 9.22 7.01
C ALA A 93 -11.75 9.62 8.18
N VAL A 94 -11.32 9.31 9.39
CA VAL A 94 -11.92 9.85 10.62
C VAL A 94 -11.07 11.04 11.06
N THR A 95 -11.70 12.19 11.28
CA THR A 95 -10.98 13.42 11.66
C THR A 95 -11.60 14.08 12.88
N VAL A 96 -10.76 14.78 13.64
CA VAL A 96 -11.20 15.69 14.70
C VAL A 96 -11.26 17.10 14.13
N ARG A 97 -12.45 17.69 14.07
CA ARG A 97 -12.62 19.07 13.58
C ARG A 97 -12.60 20.06 14.74
N ALA A 98 -11.74 21.08 14.64
CA ALA A 98 -11.76 22.24 15.51
C ALA A 98 -12.27 23.47 14.74
N SER A 99 -13.13 24.27 15.37
CA SER A 99 -13.83 25.39 14.73
C SER A 99 -13.02 26.69 14.66
N ASN A 100 -11.92 26.82 15.41
CA ASN A 100 -11.11 28.05 15.41
C ASN A 100 -9.62 27.79 15.76
N PRO A 101 -8.71 28.73 15.46
CA PRO A 101 -7.27 28.56 15.65
C PRO A 101 -6.85 28.24 17.09
N VAL A 102 -7.52 28.85 18.08
CA VAL A 102 -7.23 28.59 19.50
C VAL A 102 -7.53 27.15 19.89
N ARG A 103 -8.68 26.62 19.43
CA ARG A 103 -9.05 25.22 19.62
C ARG A 103 -8.12 24.28 18.85
N VAL A 104 -7.64 24.65 17.66
CA VAL A 104 -6.63 23.89 16.92
C VAL A 104 -5.34 23.75 17.72
N VAL A 105 -4.78 24.85 18.22
CA VAL A 105 -3.54 24.83 19.02
C VAL A 105 -3.72 24.02 20.31
N ARG A 106 -4.84 24.22 21.01
CA ARG A 106 -5.16 23.46 22.22
C ARG A 106 -5.33 21.96 21.92
N GLY A 107 -6.01 21.61 20.83
CA GLY A 107 -6.17 20.24 20.35
C GLY A 107 -4.84 19.58 20.03
N LEU A 108 -3.94 20.27 19.32
CA LEU A 108 -2.61 19.75 19.01
C LEU A 108 -1.78 19.47 20.28
N ARG A 109 -1.83 20.38 21.26
CA ARG A 109 -1.14 20.19 22.54
C ARG A 109 -1.65 18.95 23.27
N GLN A 110 -2.96 18.71 23.25
CA GLN A 110 -3.55 17.56 23.92
C GLN A 110 -3.33 16.27 23.17
N PHE A 111 -3.47 16.26 21.84
CA PHE A 111 -3.06 15.13 21.02
C PHE A 111 -1.59 14.73 21.30
N ARG A 112 -0.67 15.69 21.40
CA ARG A 112 0.73 15.43 21.79
C ARG A 112 0.88 14.86 23.20
N ARG A 113 0.01 15.23 24.14
CA ARG A 113 0.00 14.67 25.50
C ARG A 113 -0.59 13.28 25.54
N ALA A 114 -1.71 13.06 24.86
CA ALA A 114 -2.44 11.81 24.82
C ALA A 114 -1.64 10.66 24.19
N ARG A 115 -0.70 11.00 23.28
CA ARG A 115 0.27 10.05 22.71
C ARG A 115 1.32 9.55 23.71
N ARG A 116 1.51 10.24 24.84
CA ARG A 116 2.54 9.94 25.83
C ARG A 116 1.96 9.20 27.03
N ILE A 117 2.81 8.44 27.71
CA ILE A 117 2.49 7.81 28.97
C ILE A 117 2.24 8.93 30.02
N PRO A 118 1.14 8.86 30.79
CA PRO A 118 0.88 9.80 31.89
C PRO A 118 2.01 9.84 32.92
N ASP A 119 2.05 10.90 33.74
CA ASP A 119 3.00 11.05 34.87
C ASP A 119 4.50 10.91 34.54
N ARG A 120 4.86 11.08 33.26
CA ARG A 120 6.23 10.91 32.73
C ARG A 120 6.75 9.48 32.86
N GLY A 121 5.86 8.48 32.90
CA GLY A 121 6.24 7.08 32.81
C GLY A 121 6.94 6.73 31.49
N THR A 122 7.52 5.53 31.47
CA THR A 122 8.26 4.97 30.36
C THR A 122 7.72 3.60 29.96
N LEU A 123 8.12 3.09 28.80
CA LEU A 123 7.74 1.75 28.36
C LEU A 123 8.30 0.67 29.29
N ASP A 124 9.48 0.88 29.88
CA ASP A 124 10.04 0.01 30.92
C ASP A 124 9.07 -0.19 32.11
N ASP A 125 8.36 0.89 32.50
CA ASP A 125 7.41 0.84 33.63
C ASP A 125 6.12 0.06 33.29
N LEU A 126 5.78 -0.09 32.00
CA LEU A 126 4.48 -0.61 31.55
C LEU A 126 4.56 -1.99 30.89
N LEU A 127 5.67 -2.31 30.23
CA LEU A 127 5.79 -3.49 29.40
C LEU A 127 6.27 -4.70 30.25
N PRO A 128 5.80 -5.92 29.92
CA PRO A 128 6.49 -7.13 30.34
C PRO A 128 7.97 -7.10 29.91
N GLU A 129 8.84 -7.68 30.73
CA GLU A 129 10.31 -7.66 30.54
C GLU A 129 10.73 -8.11 29.12
N ASP A 130 10.14 -9.21 28.63
CA ASP A 130 10.44 -9.76 27.31
C ASP A 130 10.03 -8.81 26.17
N LEU A 131 8.88 -8.14 26.31
CA LEU A 131 8.42 -7.15 25.34
C LEU A 131 9.25 -5.86 25.39
N TYR A 132 9.67 -5.43 26.58
CA TYR A 132 10.58 -4.28 26.71
C TYR A 132 11.96 -4.55 26.10
N GLN A 133 12.50 -5.75 26.27
CA GLN A 133 13.74 -6.17 25.62
C GLN A 133 13.60 -6.15 24.09
N LEU A 134 12.54 -6.75 23.55
CA LEU A 134 12.25 -6.72 22.11
C LEU A 134 12.14 -5.28 21.59
N PHE A 135 11.42 -4.41 22.30
CA PHE A 135 11.30 -3.00 21.97
C PHE A 135 12.65 -2.29 21.98
N SER A 136 13.45 -2.46 23.04
CA SER A 136 14.75 -1.82 23.22
C SER A 136 15.74 -2.22 22.12
N GLU A 137 15.84 -3.51 21.82
CA GLU A 137 16.71 -4.02 20.75
C GLU A 137 16.27 -3.49 19.38
N THR A 138 14.96 -3.52 19.10
CA THR A 138 14.41 -3.04 17.84
C THR A 138 14.62 -1.53 17.68
N ARG A 139 14.43 -0.75 18.75
CA ARG A 139 14.70 0.70 18.78
C ARG A 139 16.16 1.01 18.52
N LEU A 140 17.08 0.29 19.16
CA LEU A 140 18.52 0.48 18.94
C LEU A 140 18.92 0.20 17.48
N ARG A 141 18.30 -0.80 16.85
CA ARG A 141 18.58 -1.16 15.46
C ARG A 141 18.02 -0.15 14.46
N TYR A 142 16.75 0.26 14.64
CA TYR A 142 16.02 1.01 13.61
C TYR A 142 15.79 2.49 13.93
N ALA A 143 15.86 2.88 15.19
CA ALA A 143 15.59 4.23 15.66
C ALA A 143 16.55 4.68 16.79
N PRO A 144 17.89 4.54 16.63
CA PRO A 144 18.86 4.75 17.71
C PRO A 144 18.91 6.19 18.28
N LYS A 145 18.29 7.15 17.59
CA LYS A 145 18.24 8.57 17.99
C LYS A 145 16.86 9.00 18.51
N GLN A 146 15.89 8.08 18.56
CA GLN A 146 14.52 8.37 18.97
C GLN A 146 14.28 7.88 20.40
N ASP A 147 14.98 8.50 21.36
CA ASP A 147 14.82 8.18 22.79
C ASP A 147 13.44 8.63 23.32
N ASP A 148 12.73 9.49 22.60
CA ASP A 148 11.38 9.92 22.97
C ASP A 148 10.32 8.83 22.78
N LEU A 149 10.63 7.76 22.03
CA LEU A 149 9.77 6.57 21.90
C LEU A 149 9.49 5.91 23.26
N GLU A 150 10.46 5.95 24.19
CA GLU A 150 10.30 5.43 25.57
C GLU A 150 9.12 6.06 26.32
N ARG A 151 8.73 7.28 25.95
CA ARG A 151 7.68 8.04 26.64
C ARG A 151 6.34 7.96 25.91
N LEU A 152 6.28 7.27 24.78
CA LEU A 152 5.06 7.09 24.02
C LEU A 152 4.28 5.90 24.58
N ARG A 153 2.96 5.94 24.41
CA ARG A 153 2.12 4.77 24.72
C ARG A 153 2.48 3.60 23.81
N PRO A 154 2.27 2.33 24.24
CA PRO A 154 2.77 1.18 23.49
C PRO A 154 2.31 1.12 22.04
N ASN A 155 1.04 1.41 21.73
CA ASN A 155 0.54 1.44 20.34
C ASN A 155 1.13 2.58 19.50
N VAL A 156 1.40 3.75 20.10
CA VAL A 156 2.02 4.89 19.42
C VAL A 156 3.49 4.57 19.16
N ALA A 157 4.20 4.03 20.15
CA ALA A 157 5.57 3.56 20.00
C ALA A 157 5.67 2.48 18.91
N ALA A 158 4.72 1.54 18.87
CA ALA A 158 4.63 0.50 17.84
C ALA A 158 4.59 1.10 16.43
N LYS A 159 3.70 2.09 16.23
CA LYS A 159 3.56 2.75 14.94
C LYS A 159 4.82 3.51 14.55
N GLU A 160 5.39 4.33 15.44
CA GLU A 160 6.56 5.17 15.11
C GLU A 160 7.83 4.32 14.91
N LEU A 161 8.01 3.25 15.68
CA LEU A 161 9.14 2.34 15.51
C LEU A 161 9.01 1.52 14.23
N PHE A 162 7.80 1.04 13.89
CA PHE A 162 7.56 0.40 12.61
C PHE A 162 7.81 1.32 11.42
N ASP A 163 7.35 2.58 11.49
CA ASP A 163 7.61 3.58 10.45
C ASP A 163 9.11 3.83 10.28
N SER A 164 9.86 3.89 11.38
CA SER A 164 11.32 4.05 11.37
C SER A 164 12.01 2.84 10.75
N ALA A 165 11.57 1.63 11.08
CA ALA A 165 12.10 0.41 10.50
C ALA A 165 11.78 0.29 9.01
N ALA A 166 10.56 0.60 8.59
CA ALA A 166 10.16 0.68 7.19
C ALA A 166 11.04 1.68 6.42
N GLN A 167 11.23 2.88 6.95
CA GLN A 167 12.10 3.90 6.34
C GLN A 167 13.55 3.41 6.23
N SER A 168 14.08 2.74 7.25
CA SER A 168 15.43 2.18 7.20
C SER A 168 15.59 1.08 6.12
N ALA A 169 14.49 0.41 5.78
CA ALA A 169 14.41 -0.59 4.72
C ALA A 169 14.10 0.03 3.34
N GLY A 170 14.07 1.37 3.22
CA GLY A 170 13.75 2.08 1.99
C GLY A 170 12.27 1.95 1.60
N LEU A 171 11.39 1.83 2.58
CA LEU A 171 9.94 1.82 2.41
C LEU A 171 9.32 3.07 3.05
N GLU A 172 8.36 3.67 2.36
CA GLU A 172 7.54 4.75 2.88
C GLU A 172 6.05 4.38 2.84
N ARG A 173 5.25 5.10 3.63
CA ARG A 173 3.80 5.01 3.51
C ARG A 173 3.35 5.52 2.14
N TRP A 174 2.21 5.03 1.68
CA TRP A 174 1.56 5.36 0.39
C TRP A 174 1.26 6.84 0.11
N HIS A 175 1.69 7.78 0.96
CA HIS A 175 1.53 9.23 0.77
C HIS A 175 2.07 9.72 -0.58
N THR A 176 3.14 9.13 -1.10
CA THR A 176 3.68 9.49 -2.43
C THR A 176 2.69 9.17 -3.55
N ILE A 177 1.99 8.03 -3.48
CA ILE A 177 0.91 7.68 -4.42
C ILE A 177 -0.23 8.69 -4.30
N HIS A 178 -0.67 8.97 -3.07
CA HIS A 178 -1.76 9.92 -2.84
C HIS A 178 -1.45 11.31 -3.42
N ARG A 179 -0.26 11.84 -3.15
CA ARG A 179 0.18 13.14 -3.68
C ARG A 179 0.22 13.15 -5.20
N ALA A 180 0.64 12.06 -5.83
CA ALA A 180 0.64 11.93 -7.29
C ALA A 180 -0.78 11.98 -7.86
N ILE A 181 -1.72 11.26 -7.24
CA ILE A 181 -3.15 11.25 -7.63
C ILE A 181 -3.78 12.62 -7.41
N GLU A 182 -3.61 13.24 -6.24
CA GLU A 182 -4.12 14.60 -5.96
C GLU A 182 -3.58 15.62 -6.96
N LYS A 183 -2.28 15.55 -7.29
CA LYS A 183 -1.66 16.43 -8.29
C LYS A 183 -2.29 16.22 -9.67
N SER A 184 -2.52 14.98 -10.07
CA SER A 184 -3.16 14.65 -11.35
C SER A 184 -4.63 15.07 -11.40
N ALA A 185 -5.39 14.83 -10.32
CA ALA A 185 -6.79 15.27 -10.20
C ALA A 185 -6.90 16.80 -10.34
N ARG A 186 -6.02 17.55 -9.67
CA ARG A 186 -5.95 19.02 -9.80
C ARG A 186 -5.59 19.47 -11.21
N LYS A 187 -4.62 18.82 -11.86
CA LYS A 187 -4.20 19.11 -13.23
C LYS A 187 -5.38 18.96 -14.21
N HIS A 188 -6.21 17.94 -14.02
CA HIS A 188 -7.36 17.65 -14.88
C HIS A 188 -8.69 18.24 -14.37
N ARG A 189 -8.64 19.01 -13.27
CA ARG A 189 -9.82 19.65 -12.64
C ARG A 189 -10.90 18.65 -12.22
N VAL A 190 -10.50 17.45 -11.86
CA VAL A 190 -11.38 16.41 -11.30
C VAL A 190 -11.82 16.86 -9.91
N LYS A 191 -13.12 16.77 -9.62
CA LYS A 191 -13.66 17.17 -8.32
C LYS A 191 -13.32 16.13 -7.26
N GLU A 192 -12.57 16.53 -6.24
CA GLU A 192 -12.28 15.68 -5.08
C GLU A 192 -13.51 15.59 -4.15
N VAL A 193 -13.94 14.37 -3.86
CA VAL A 193 -15.00 14.06 -2.90
C VAL A 193 -14.39 13.31 -1.72
N ARG A 194 -14.42 13.94 -0.55
CA ARG A 194 -13.84 13.39 0.68
C ARG A 194 -14.89 12.68 1.51
N THR A 195 -14.65 11.40 1.82
CA THR A 195 -15.43 10.68 2.82
C THR A 195 -14.78 10.87 4.19
N VAL A 196 -15.20 11.93 4.89
CA VAL A 196 -14.67 12.29 6.20
C VAL A 196 -15.76 12.25 7.25
N LEU A 197 -15.67 11.27 8.15
CA LEU A 197 -16.45 11.25 9.37
C LEU A 197 -15.75 12.10 10.42
N SER A 198 -16.49 12.97 11.12
CA SER A 198 -15.93 13.80 12.17
C SER A 198 -16.51 13.47 13.53
N LYS A 199 -15.68 12.99 14.46
CA LYS A 199 -16.03 12.94 15.89
C LYS A 199 -15.85 14.34 16.47
N ARG A 200 -16.90 14.87 17.08
CA ARG A 200 -16.86 16.15 17.79
C ARG A 200 -16.66 15.86 19.26
N PHE A 201 -15.49 16.20 19.77
CA PHE A 201 -15.27 16.30 21.21
C PHE A 201 -15.95 17.58 21.73
N LYS A 202 -16.68 17.46 22.84
CA LYS A 202 -17.38 18.60 23.46
C LYS A 202 -16.35 19.55 24.04
N ASP A 203 -15.37 18.97 24.73
CA ASP A 203 -14.25 19.65 25.30
C ASP A 203 -12.93 19.03 24.87
N SER A 204 -11.87 19.78 25.13
CA SER A 204 -10.56 19.44 24.63
C SER A 204 -9.88 18.32 25.45
N THR A 205 -10.41 18.04 26.65
CA THR A 205 -10.00 16.97 27.57
C THR A 205 -10.57 15.61 27.20
N ASP A 206 -11.74 15.55 26.54
CA ASP A 206 -12.40 14.30 26.15
C ASP A 206 -11.48 13.34 25.38
N LEU A 207 -10.57 13.88 24.55
CA LEU A 207 -9.58 13.08 23.82
C LEU A 207 -8.51 12.46 24.74
N LEU A 208 -8.11 13.18 25.80
CA LEU A 208 -7.18 12.64 26.80
C LEU A 208 -7.87 11.55 27.60
N ASP A 209 -9.09 11.81 28.07
CA ASP A 209 -9.87 10.87 28.87
C ASP A 209 -10.13 9.58 28.09
N GLU A 210 -10.60 9.67 26.84
CA GLU A 210 -10.77 8.49 25.96
C GLU A 210 -9.45 7.77 25.71
N MET A 211 -8.33 8.48 25.59
CA MET A 211 -7.04 7.82 25.40
C MET A 211 -6.59 7.11 26.69
N GLU A 212 -6.72 7.72 27.86
CA GLU A 212 -6.39 7.11 29.15
C GLU A 212 -7.20 5.83 29.42
N GLU A 213 -8.44 5.75 28.92
CA GLU A 213 -9.30 4.56 29.03
C GLU A 213 -8.98 3.46 28.00
N MET A 214 -8.10 3.69 27.02
CA MET A 214 -7.72 2.66 26.04
C MET A 214 -7.01 1.49 26.74
N SER A 215 -7.28 0.28 26.26
CA SER A 215 -6.75 -0.95 26.86
C SER A 215 -5.23 -1.04 26.76
N ALA A 216 -4.52 -0.89 27.88
CA ALA A 216 -3.06 -1.06 27.95
C ALA A 216 -2.61 -2.43 27.42
N GLY A 217 -3.36 -3.50 27.71
CA GLY A 217 -3.07 -4.84 27.18
C GLY A 217 -3.23 -4.94 25.67
N ALA A 218 -4.23 -4.27 25.08
CA ALA A 218 -4.39 -4.20 23.63
C ALA A 218 -3.25 -3.38 22.99
N GLU A 219 -2.82 -2.28 23.62
CA GLU A 219 -1.68 -1.49 23.15
C GLU A 219 -0.38 -2.31 23.16
N GLN A 220 -0.14 -3.10 24.21
CA GLN A 220 1.00 -4.02 24.30
C GLN A 220 0.94 -5.12 23.25
N THR A 221 -0.25 -5.69 23.01
CA THR A 221 -0.47 -6.71 21.98
C THR A 221 -0.17 -6.14 20.58
N CYS A 222 -0.63 -4.91 20.30
CA CYS A 222 -0.29 -4.20 19.06
C CYS A 222 1.21 -3.95 18.93
N LEU A 223 1.88 -3.50 20.00
CA LEU A 223 3.33 -3.32 20.03
C LEU A 223 4.06 -4.63 19.69
N GLN A 224 3.75 -5.71 20.41
CA GLN A 224 4.35 -7.01 20.16
C GLN A 224 4.15 -7.46 18.72
N ALA A 225 2.91 -7.39 18.20
CA ALA A 225 2.61 -7.82 16.84
C ALA A 225 3.37 -7.02 15.78
N ARG A 226 3.66 -5.73 16.03
CA ARG A 226 4.41 -4.89 15.09
C ARG A 226 5.91 -5.13 15.13
N LEU A 227 6.47 -5.54 16.26
CA LEU A 227 7.90 -5.79 16.40
C LEU A 227 8.30 -7.25 16.13
N GLN A 228 7.40 -8.19 16.41
CA GLN A 228 7.67 -9.61 16.27
C GLN A 228 7.83 -9.99 14.79
N GLY A 229 9.02 -10.45 14.40
CA GLY A 229 9.31 -10.80 13.02
C GLY A 229 9.31 -9.60 12.07
N LEU A 230 9.62 -8.40 12.57
CA LEU A 230 9.60 -7.14 11.84
C LEU A 230 10.29 -7.21 10.48
N ASP A 231 11.50 -7.78 10.39
CA ASP A 231 12.24 -7.89 9.13
C ASP A 231 11.44 -8.64 8.06
N ALA A 232 10.84 -9.78 8.42
CA ALA A 232 9.98 -10.57 7.54
C ALA A 232 8.68 -9.83 7.17
N GLN A 233 8.10 -9.06 8.11
CA GLN A 233 6.95 -8.20 7.82
C GLN A 233 7.31 -7.13 6.77
N LEU A 234 8.46 -6.45 6.92
CA LEU A 234 8.91 -5.42 5.98
C LEU A 234 9.19 -6.01 4.59
N GLU A 235 9.83 -7.19 4.52
CA GLU A 235 10.00 -7.90 3.26
C GLU A 235 8.66 -8.27 2.60
N ALA A 236 7.68 -8.71 3.37
CA ALA A 236 6.36 -9.04 2.85
C ALA A 236 5.65 -7.80 2.26
N HIS A 237 5.79 -6.63 2.92
CA HIS A 237 5.31 -5.36 2.39
C HIS A 237 6.03 -4.95 1.11
N ALA A 238 7.35 -5.09 1.04
CA ALA A 238 8.14 -4.79 -0.14
C ALA A 238 7.71 -5.65 -1.34
N ARG A 239 7.51 -6.97 -1.12
CA ARG A 239 7.01 -7.89 -2.16
C ARG A 239 5.59 -7.52 -2.61
N LEU A 240 4.70 -7.19 -1.68
CA LEU A 240 3.34 -6.74 -2.00
C LEU A 240 3.36 -5.46 -2.86
N ALA A 241 4.19 -4.49 -2.50
CA ALA A 241 4.32 -3.25 -3.24
C ALA A 241 4.93 -3.44 -4.64
N ALA A 242 5.90 -4.36 -4.78
CA ALA A 242 6.47 -4.72 -6.07
C ALA A 242 5.43 -5.40 -6.97
N ALA A 243 4.67 -6.37 -6.44
CA ALA A 243 3.56 -7.00 -7.15
C ALA A 243 2.50 -5.98 -7.57
N TRP A 244 2.14 -5.05 -6.67
CA TRP A 244 1.22 -3.96 -6.94
C TRP A 244 1.70 -3.06 -8.09
N ALA A 245 2.99 -2.70 -8.11
CA ALA A 245 3.54 -1.77 -9.11
C ALA A 245 3.47 -2.31 -10.54
N VAL A 246 3.44 -3.63 -10.70
CA VAL A 246 3.44 -4.34 -11.99
C VAL A 246 2.14 -5.10 -12.27
N GLY A 247 1.09 -4.89 -11.45
CA GLY A 247 -0.22 -5.51 -11.69
C GLY A 247 -0.29 -7.02 -11.43
N ASP A 248 0.61 -7.61 -10.63
CA ASP A 248 0.60 -9.04 -10.31
C ASP A 248 -0.50 -9.37 -9.28
N LEU A 249 -1.73 -9.53 -9.77
CA LEU A 249 -2.90 -9.85 -8.96
C LEU A 249 -2.80 -11.20 -8.25
N ALA A 250 -2.13 -12.19 -8.83
CA ALA A 250 -1.96 -13.49 -8.20
C ALA A 250 -1.17 -13.34 -6.89
N SER A 251 -0.06 -12.60 -6.92
CA SER A 251 0.72 -12.28 -5.72
C SER A 251 -0.05 -11.40 -4.73
N LEU A 252 -0.87 -10.44 -5.20
CA LEU A 252 -1.70 -9.64 -4.30
C LEU A 252 -2.74 -10.49 -3.55
N ARG A 253 -3.40 -11.44 -4.23
CA ARG A 253 -4.40 -12.34 -3.63
C ARG A 253 -3.77 -13.38 -2.70
N ALA A 254 -2.57 -13.85 -3.03
CA ALA A 254 -1.86 -14.84 -2.22
C ALA A 254 -1.21 -14.25 -0.95
N HIS A 255 -1.20 -12.91 -0.80
CA HIS A 255 -0.60 -12.27 0.35
C HIS A 255 -1.41 -12.59 1.64
N PRO A 256 -0.77 -13.13 2.70
CA PRO A 256 -1.47 -13.57 3.91
C PRO A 256 -2.03 -12.41 4.77
N GLY A 257 -1.80 -11.17 4.36
CA GLY A 257 -2.09 -9.97 5.15
C GLY A 257 -0.99 -9.65 6.16
N ASP A 258 -1.12 -8.49 6.80
CA ASP A 258 -0.22 -8.07 7.87
C ASP A 258 -0.77 -8.60 9.22
N PRO A 259 -0.01 -9.45 9.94
CA PRO A 259 -0.47 -10.04 11.20
C PRO A 259 -0.75 -8.98 12.29
N SER A 260 -0.15 -7.80 12.20
CA SER A 260 -0.42 -6.70 13.12
C SER A 260 -1.75 -6.00 12.85
N THR A 261 -2.39 -6.21 11.69
CA THR A 261 -3.69 -5.60 11.35
C THR A 261 -4.74 -5.91 12.41
N GLU A 262 -4.78 -7.15 12.86
CA GLU A 262 -5.76 -7.61 13.85
C GLU A 262 -5.42 -7.08 15.25
N ALA A 263 -4.14 -7.18 15.65
CA ALA A 263 -3.67 -6.74 16.97
C ALA A 263 -3.80 -5.22 17.17
N CYS A 264 -3.62 -4.45 16.09
CA CYS A 264 -3.69 -3.00 16.09
C CYS A 264 -5.04 -2.47 15.56
N ASP A 265 -6.08 -3.31 15.52
CA ASP A 265 -7.41 -2.90 15.10
C ASP A 265 -7.95 -1.78 16.02
N PRO A 266 -8.42 -0.65 15.49
CA PRO A 266 -8.98 0.44 16.29
C PRO A 266 -10.07 0.00 17.26
N ARG A 267 -10.87 -1.03 16.92
CA ARG A 267 -11.94 -1.56 17.78
C ARG A 267 -11.41 -2.29 19.01
N ARG A 268 -10.20 -2.88 18.93
CA ARG A 268 -9.52 -3.48 20.08
C ARG A 268 -8.85 -2.43 20.97
N LEU A 269 -8.36 -1.36 20.35
CA LEU A 269 -7.64 -0.29 21.03
C LEU A 269 -8.59 0.71 21.71
N ALA A 270 -9.78 0.91 21.15
CA ALA A 270 -10.76 1.87 21.65
C ALA A 270 -11.31 1.50 23.05
N PRO A 271 -11.65 2.50 23.88
CA PRO A 271 -12.33 2.26 25.17
C PRO A 271 -13.70 1.61 24.99
N ASP A 272 -14.43 2.04 23.95
CA ASP A 272 -15.72 1.48 23.55
C ASP A 272 -15.59 0.83 22.15
N PRO A 273 -15.40 -0.50 22.10
CA PRO A 273 -15.31 -1.24 20.84
C PRO A 273 -16.57 -1.14 19.98
N GLU A 274 -17.75 -1.01 20.59
CA GLU A 274 -19.03 -0.95 19.89
C GLU A 274 -19.22 0.43 19.26
N GLU A 275 -18.92 1.51 19.98
CA GLU A 275 -18.90 2.86 19.39
C GLU A 275 -17.92 2.91 18.21
N MET A 276 -16.70 2.36 18.37
CA MET A 276 -15.70 2.33 17.30
C MET A 276 -16.18 1.50 16.10
N SER A 277 -16.82 0.35 16.34
CA SER A 277 -17.40 -0.49 15.30
C SER A 277 -18.49 0.25 14.52
N GLN A 278 -19.41 0.92 15.22
CA GLN A 278 -20.45 1.75 14.58
C GLN A 278 -19.85 2.91 13.78
N MET A 279 -18.76 3.50 14.28
CA MET A 279 -18.07 4.59 13.59
C MET A 279 -17.41 4.12 12.29
N GLU A 280 -16.73 2.96 12.33
CA GLU A 280 -16.16 2.31 11.13
C GLU A 280 -17.25 1.95 10.12
N SER A 281 -18.34 1.32 10.56
CA SER A 281 -19.49 0.96 9.71
C SER A 281 -20.10 2.18 9.04
N ARG A 282 -20.40 3.25 9.80
CA ARG A 282 -20.91 4.51 9.25
C ARG A 282 -19.93 5.16 8.26
N SER A 283 -18.63 5.07 8.54
CA SER A 283 -17.63 5.59 7.60
C SER A 283 -17.63 4.81 6.29
N TRP A 284 -17.90 3.50 6.33
CA TRP A 284 -18.03 2.67 5.14
C TRP A 284 -19.31 2.96 4.36
N GLU A 285 -20.44 3.02 5.05
CA GLU A 285 -21.74 3.37 4.48
C GLU A 285 -21.65 4.70 3.73
N LEU A 286 -21.07 5.73 4.36
CA LEU A 286 -20.90 7.04 3.73
C LEU A 286 -20.00 7.00 2.47
N TRP A 287 -18.96 6.16 2.48
CA TRP A 287 -18.12 5.99 1.28
C TRP A 287 -18.91 5.33 0.15
N LEU A 288 -19.70 4.30 0.49
CA LEU A 288 -20.53 3.59 -0.47
C LEU A 288 -21.64 4.48 -1.04
N GLU A 289 -22.31 5.26 -0.21
CA GLU A 289 -23.29 6.28 -0.63
C GLU A 289 -22.66 7.26 -1.63
N ASN A 290 -21.44 7.74 -1.35
CA ASN A 290 -20.71 8.62 -2.26
C ASN A 290 -20.38 7.93 -3.59
N ALA A 291 -20.03 6.65 -3.55
CA ALA A 291 -19.72 5.86 -4.73
C ALA A 291 -20.96 5.57 -5.59
N GLU A 292 -22.08 5.19 -4.98
CA GLU A 292 -23.35 4.93 -5.67
C GLU A 292 -23.94 6.20 -6.29
N ARG A 293 -23.87 7.32 -5.56
CA ARG A 293 -24.21 8.63 -6.12
C ARG A 293 -23.32 8.95 -7.32
N ALA A 294 -22.01 8.77 -7.20
CA ALA A 294 -21.10 9.07 -8.29
C ALA A 294 -21.31 8.17 -9.52
N LEU A 295 -21.65 6.89 -9.31
CA LEU A 295 -22.08 5.92 -10.33
C LEU A 295 -23.45 6.25 -10.95
N THR A 296 -24.21 7.18 -10.37
CA THR A 296 -25.47 7.69 -10.92
C THR A 296 -25.27 8.97 -11.70
N ASP A 297 -24.46 9.87 -11.16
CA ASP A 297 -24.37 11.24 -11.63
C ASP A 297 -23.29 11.45 -12.69
N ASN A 298 -22.33 10.52 -12.84
CA ASN A 298 -21.16 10.69 -13.69
C ASN A 298 -20.93 9.51 -14.61
N ASP A 299 -20.49 9.76 -15.84
CA ASP A 299 -20.09 8.71 -16.78
C ASP A 299 -18.87 7.93 -16.26
N SER A 300 -17.89 8.63 -15.67
CA SER A 300 -16.70 8.04 -15.07
C SER A 300 -16.34 8.67 -13.74
N THR A 301 -16.01 7.83 -12.77
CA THR A 301 -15.53 8.21 -11.44
C THR A 301 -14.26 7.42 -11.12
N PHE A 302 -13.31 8.07 -10.43
CA PHE A 302 -12.11 7.42 -9.91
C PHE A 302 -12.15 7.36 -8.39
N ALA A 303 -11.66 6.29 -7.78
CA ALA A 303 -11.56 6.15 -6.33
C ALA A 303 -10.26 5.46 -5.92
N ILE A 304 -9.84 5.71 -4.68
CA ILE A 304 -8.74 5.00 -4.04
C ILE A 304 -9.22 4.30 -2.78
N LEU A 305 -8.72 3.08 -2.53
CA LEU A 305 -8.95 2.33 -1.30
C LEU A 305 -7.70 1.54 -0.90
N PRO A 306 -7.44 1.29 0.39
CA PRO A 306 -6.38 0.37 0.80
C PRO A 306 -6.64 -1.05 0.26
N LEU A 307 -5.61 -1.75 -0.22
CA LEU A 307 -5.76 -3.13 -0.70
C LEU A 307 -6.34 -4.06 0.37
N LYS A 308 -5.91 -3.88 1.62
CA LYS A 308 -6.40 -4.64 2.78
C LYS A 308 -7.90 -4.48 3.04
N ASP A 309 -8.50 -3.39 2.54
CA ASP A 309 -9.92 -3.09 2.66
C ASP A 309 -10.67 -3.59 1.41
N LEU A 310 -10.10 -3.32 0.23
CA LEU A 310 -10.66 -3.65 -1.07
C LEU A 310 -10.80 -5.16 -1.30
N LEU A 311 -9.79 -5.93 -0.88
CA LEU A 311 -9.69 -7.37 -1.11
C LEU A 311 -10.30 -8.23 0.00
N ARG A 312 -10.98 -7.61 0.98
CA ARG A 312 -11.66 -8.38 2.03
C ARG A 312 -12.84 -9.17 1.44
N PRO A 313 -13.13 -10.37 1.95
CA PRO A 313 -14.31 -11.13 1.53
C PRO A 313 -15.63 -10.35 1.70
N ASP A 314 -15.74 -9.55 2.77
CA ASP A 314 -16.88 -8.68 3.09
C ASP A 314 -16.66 -7.21 2.67
N GLY A 315 -15.66 -6.98 1.80
CA GLY A 315 -15.23 -5.66 1.37
C GLY A 315 -16.16 -4.97 0.37
N PRO A 316 -15.81 -3.75 -0.07
CA PRO A 316 -16.65 -2.94 -0.96
C PRO A 316 -16.94 -3.63 -2.30
N LEU A 317 -16.03 -4.45 -2.83
CA LEU A 317 -16.28 -5.20 -4.07
C LEU A 317 -17.42 -6.21 -3.92
N SER A 318 -17.50 -6.93 -2.79
CA SER A 318 -18.63 -7.83 -2.50
C SER A 318 -19.93 -7.04 -2.38
N GLN A 319 -19.88 -5.92 -1.65
CA GLN A 319 -21.05 -5.07 -1.44
C GLN A 319 -21.61 -4.48 -2.74
N PHE A 320 -20.76 -4.16 -3.72
CA PHE A 320 -21.21 -3.77 -5.06
C PHE A 320 -21.87 -4.95 -5.81
N ARG A 321 -21.26 -6.14 -5.78
CA ARG A 321 -21.86 -7.33 -6.42
C ARG A 321 -23.25 -7.66 -5.84
N GLU A 322 -23.40 -7.62 -4.53
CA GLU A 322 -24.67 -7.86 -3.82
C GLU A 322 -25.78 -6.87 -4.21
N ARG A 323 -25.40 -5.65 -4.61
CA ARG A 323 -26.32 -4.60 -5.06
C ARG A 323 -26.60 -4.64 -6.56
N GLY A 324 -26.08 -5.65 -7.26
CA GLY A 324 -26.31 -5.86 -8.69
C GLY A 324 -25.41 -5.06 -9.62
N TYR A 325 -24.32 -4.47 -9.11
CA TYR A 325 -23.29 -3.88 -9.94
C TYR A 325 -22.39 -4.97 -10.52
N GLU A 326 -21.98 -4.80 -11.78
CA GLU A 326 -20.97 -5.66 -12.38
C GLU A 326 -19.59 -5.18 -11.89
N VAL A 327 -18.80 -6.12 -11.36
CA VAL A 327 -17.46 -5.86 -10.85
C VAL A 327 -16.49 -6.71 -11.66
N VAL A 328 -15.68 -6.03 -12.48
CA VAL A 328 -14.64 -6.65 -13.31
C VAL A 328 -13.30 -6.46 -12.62
N GLU A 329 -12.63 -7.58 -12.35
CA GLU A 329 -11.28 -7.57 -11.80
C GLU A 329 -10.24 -7.27 -12.89
N PRO A 330 -9.07 -6.69 -12.55
CA PRO A 330 -8.12 -6.22 -13.58
C PRO A 330 -7.53 -7.31 -14.50
N ASP A 331 -7.60 -8.58 -14.10
CA ASP A 331 -7.22 -9.76 -14.90
C ASP A 331 -8.40 -10.42 -15.62
N GLU A 332 -9.63 -10.03 -15.31
CA GLU A 332 -10.81 -10.50 -16.03
C GLU A 332 -10.93 -9.72 -17.34
N THR A 333 -10.87 -10.44 -18.47
CA THR A 333 -11.24 -9.84 -19.75
C THR A 333 -12.73 -9.49 -19.68
N PRO A 334 -13.14 -8.23 -19.92
CA PRO A 334 -14.55 -7.87 -19.88
C PRO A 334 -15.34 -8.77 -20.84
N PRO A 335 -16.53 -9.27 -20.46
CA PRO A 335 -17.34 -10.05 -21.38
C PRO A 335 -17.59 -9.21 -22.64
N GLU A 336 -17.27 -9.75 -23.82
CA GLU A 336 -17.58 -9.10 -25.09
C GLU A 336 -19.07 -8.78 -25.11
N ARG A 337 -19.42 -7.48 -25.13
CA ARG A 337 -20.79 -7.07 -25.45
C ARG A 337 -21.08 -7.59 -26.85
N GLN A 338 -21.81 -8.71 -26.92
CA GLN A 338 -22.40 -9.18 -28.17
C GLN A 338 -23.30 -8.05 -28.68
N GLN A 339 -22.83 -7.33 -29.68
CA GLN A 339 -23.64 -6.38 -30.44
C GLN A 339 -24.64 -7.22 -31.23
N GLY A 340 -25.90 -7.19 -30.78
CA GLY A 340 -27.06 -7.71 -31.50
C GLY A 340 -27.83 -6.58 -32.14
#